data_AF-A0A6G3Z069-F1
#
_entry.id   AF-A0A6G3Z069-F1
#
_cell.length_a   1.000
_cell.length_b   1.000
_cell.length_c   1.000
_cell.angle_alpha   90.00
_cell.angle_beta   90.00
_cell.angle_gamma   90.00
#
_symmetry.space_group_name_H-M   'P 1'
#
loop_
_entity.id
_entity.type
_entity.pdbx_description
1 polymer ?
#
loop_
_entity_poly.entity_id
_entity_poly.type
_entity_poly.pdbx_seq_one_letter_code
_entity_poly.pdbx_strand_id
1 'polypeptide(L)'
;MNAWSLRSYAERQYVEQNDWMTPEAIRIISQIRHEFHASLAEGIGVPVNITKGTSYSSNFPKISWTDSDQRLNYVYVYAHVAPDTLIPDRPLILRVGVNKGLGLEPAKRVQKKQKTSQKLLQFELTLLPDEIFDFVPWLISLLRFYAADPAKVISPPCTLNPDTLDELILQGAWTPKAKQCFAQQATAPTVNTIHFFDEDIRS
;
A
#
# COMPACT_ATOMS: atom_id res chain seq x y z
N MET A 1 -15.65 19.97 7.35
CA MET A 1 -14.30 19.41 7.08
C MET A 1 -14.15 19.26 5.59
N ASN A 2 -13.23 19.99 4.96
CA ASN A 2 -13.13 20.08 3.51
C ASN A 2 -12.29 18.91 2.98
N ALA A 3 -12.79 18.18 1.97
CA ALA A 3 -12.11 17.05 1.34
C ALA A 3 -10.70 17.38 0.79
N TRP A 4 -10.42 18.67 0.60
CA TRP A 4 -9.09 19.19 0.24
C TRP A 4 -8.04 19.00 1.35
N SER A 5 -8.41 19.01 2.64
CA SER A 5 -7.44 18.94 3.73
C SER A 5 -6.89 17.52 3.93
N LEU A 6 -7.70 16.48 3.74
CA LEU A 6 -7.29 15.08 3.89
C LEU A 6 -6.39 14.63 2.74
N ARG A 7 -6.69 15.06 1.50
CA ARG A 7 -5.85 14.80 0.32
C ARG A 7 -4.45 15.39 0.52
N SER A 8 -4.39 16.65 0.95
CA SER A 8 -3.12 17.32 1.26
C SER A 8 -2.40 16.76 2.49
N TYR A 9 -3.10 16.14 3.45
CA TYR A 9 -2.48 15.61 4.66
C TYR A 9 -1.82 14.25 4.42
N ALA A 10 -2.54 13.36 3.71
CA ALA A 10 -1.96 12.12 3.19
C ALA A 10 -0.80 12.45 2.23
N GLU A 11 -1.04 13.27 1.20
CA GLU A 11 0.00 13.63 0.23
C GLU A 11 1.24 14.30 0.86
N ARG A 12 1.09 15.15 1.89
CA ARG A 12 2.25 15.76 2.59
C ARG A 12 3.06 14.76 3.40
N GLN A 13 2.40 13.92 4.21
CA GLN A 13 3.10 12.87 4.97
C GLN A 13 3.85 11.88 4.05
N TYR A 14 3.33 11.63 2.84
CA TYR A 14 3.92 10.67 1.89
C TYR A 14 4.98 11.25 0.96
N VAL A 15 4.85 12.51 0.53
CA VAL A 15 5.91 13.19 -0.23
C VAL A 15 7.13 13.41 0.67
N GLU A 16 6.91 13.75 1.95
CA GLU A 16 7.99 13.88 2.94
C GLU A 16 8.66 12.54 3.30
N GLN A 17 8.00 11.38 3.15
CA GLN A 17 8.64 10.08 3.39
C GLN A 17 9.63 9.67 2.28
N ASN A 18 9.49 10.17 1.05
CA ASN A 18 10.28 9.68 -0.08
C ASN A 18 11.61 10.42 -0.33
N ASP A 19 11.76 11.66 0.12
CA ASP A 19 13.02 12.41 -0.02
C ASP A 19 14.10 11.96 0.98
N TRP A 20 13.69 11.23 2.01
CA TRP A 20 14.57 10.77 3.09
C TRP A 20 14.85 9.26 3.00
N MET A 21 14.09 8.51 2.19
CA MET A 21 14.31 7.07 2.03
C MET A 21 15.71 6.76 1.50
N THR A 22 16.31 5.69 2.02
CA THR A 22 17.61 5.24 1.52
C THR A 22 17.50 4.79 0.05
N PRO A 23 18.57 4.98 -0.76
CA PRO A 23 18.59 4.51 -2.15
C PRO A 23 18.31 3.01 -2.29
N GLU A 24 18.75 2.22 -1.31
CA GLU A 24 18.54 0.77 -1.31
C GLU A 24 17.06 0.41 -1.10
N ALA A 25 16.37 1.07 -0.17
CA ALA A 25 14.93 0.89 0.01
C ALA A 25 14.17 1.24 -1.28
N ILE A 26 14.52 2.35 -1.94
CA ILE A 26 13.94 2.76 -3.22
C ILE A 26 14.14 1.68 -4.30
N ARG A 27 15.34 1.11 -4.38
CA ARG A 27 15.68 0.03 -5.34
C ARG A 27 14.82 -1.20 -5.09
N ILE A 28 14.76 -1.67 -3.84
CA ILE A 28 13.97 -2.84 -3.44
C ILE A 28 12.48 -2.64 -3.76
N ILE A 29 11.90 -1.49 -3.36
CA ILE A 29 10.48 -1.19 -3.61
C ILE A 29 10.18 -1.15 -5.11
N SER A 30 11.08 -0.54 -5.90
CA SER A 30 10.90 -0.43 -7.36
C SER A 30 10.93 -1.79 -8.04
N GLN A 31 11.83 -2.68 -7.62
CA GLN A 31 11.90 -4.05 -8.11
C GLN A 31 10.63 -4.82 -7.74
N ILE A 32 10.22 -4.79 -6.47
CA ILE A 32 9.01 -5.45 -5.99
C ILE A 32 7.78 -4.99 -6.75
N ARG A 33 7.61 -3.68 -6.94
CA ARG A 33 6.49 -3.12 -7.73
C ARG A 33 6.47 -3.67 -9.15
N HIS A 34 7.62 -3.73 -9.80
CA HIS A 34 7.71 -4.19 -11.17
C HIS A 34 7.26 -5.65 -11.30
N GLU A 35 7.85 -6.52 -10.48
CA GLU A 35 7.57 -7.96 -10.47
C GLU A 35 6.12 -8.23 -10.04
N PHE A 36 5.66 -7.59 -8.96
CA PHE A 36 4.30 -7.74 -8.46
C PHE A 36 3.24 -7.30 -9.48
N HIS A 37 3.43 -6.15 -10.13
CA HIS A 37 2.51 -5.69 -11.17
C HIS A 37 2.51 -6.61 -12.39
N ALA A 38 3.67 -7.16 -12.77
CA ALA A 38 3.76 -8.14 -13.86
C ALA A 38 2.96 -9.42 -13.53
N SER A 39 3.18 -9.99 -12.34
CA SER A 39 2.47 -11.20 -11.91
C SER A 39 0.95 -10.98 -11.77
N LEU A 40 0.52 -9.83 -11.24
CA LEU A 40 -0.89 -9.47 -11.19
C LEU A 40 -1.49 -9.30 -12.59
N ALA A 41 -0.80 -8.60 -13.48
CA ALA A 41 -1.25 -8.39 -14.86
C ALA A 41 -1.51 -9.71 -15.59
N GLU A 42 -0.57 -10.64 -15.47
CA GLU A 42 -0.68 -11.97 -16.04
C GLU A 42 -1.87 -12.73 -15.44
N GLY A 43 -2.01 -12.73 -14.12
CA GLY A 43 -3.06 -13.48 -13.42
C GLY A 43 -4.48 -12.95 -13.58
N ILE A 44 -4.65 -11.63 -13.76
CA ILE A 44 -5.95 -10.99 -13.99
C ILE A 44 -6.52 -11.43 -15.35
N GLY A 45 -5.66 -11.64 -16.36
CA GLY A 45 -6.09 -12.16 -17.66
C GLY A 45 -6.94 -11.20 -18.50
N VAL A 46 -6.95 -9.90 -18.16
CA VAL A 46 -7.55 -8.84 -18.98
C VAL A 46 -6.52 -7.78 -19.35
N PRO A 47 -6.73 -6.99 -20.43
CA PRO A 47 -5.84 -5.88 -20.73
C PRO A 47 -5.72 -4.91 -19.56
N VAL A 48 -4.51 -4.74 -19.06
CA VAL A 48 -4.20 -3.83 -17.97
C VAL A 48 -3.36 -2.64 -18.46
N ASN A 49 -3.57 -1.49 -17.85
CA ASN A 49 -2.72 -0.33 -18.00
C ASN A 49 -1.81 -0.20 -16.77
N ILE A 50 -0.50 -0.26 -17.00
CA ILE A 50 0.52 -0.08 -15.96
C ILE A 50 1.07 1.34 -16.11
N THR A 51 0.73 2.22 -15.19
CA THR A 51 1.31 3.57 -15.19
C THR A 51 2.69 3.51 -14.55
N LYS A 52 3.71 3.87 -15.34
CA LYS A 52 5.06 4.13 -14.84
C LYS A 52 5.09 5.52 -14.20
N GLY A 53 4.57 5.64 -12.98
CA GLY A 53 4.77 6.84 -12.18
C GLY A 53 6.23 6.94 -11.74
N THR A 54 6.81 8.13 -11.70
CA THR A 54 8.02 8.35 -10.92
C THR A 54 7.64 8.31 -9.44
N SER A 55 8.43 7.65 -8.59
CA SER A 55 8.23 7.54 -7.12
C SER A 55 8.05 8.88 -6.38
N TYR A 56 8.24 10.01 -7.07
CA TYR A 56 8.25 11.38 -6.59
C TYR A 56 6.93 12.15 -6.83
N SER A 57 5.93 11.56 -7.49
CA SER A 57 4.62 12.21 -7.67
C SER A 57 3.56 11.54 -6.81
N SER A 58 2.51 12.27 -6.43
CA SER A 58 1.30 11.75 -5.75
C SER A 58 0.55 10.65 -6.52
N ASN A 59 1.06 10.25 -7.70
CA ASN A 59 0.61 9.14 -8.51
C ASN A 59 1.60 7.97 -8.41
N PHE A 60 1.37 7.06 -7.46
CA PHE A 60 2.13 5.81 -7.36
C PHE A 60 2.05 5.02 -8.68
N PRO A 61 3.12 4.28 -9.05
CA PRO A 61 3.00 3.23 -10.05
C PRO A 61 1.85 2.30 -9.67
N LYS A 62 0.91 2.13 -10.59
CA LYS A 62 -0.29 1.32 -10.38
C LYS A 62 -0.61 0.53 -11.64
N ILE A 63 -1.24 -0.61 -11.42
CA ILE A 63 -1.92 -1.38 -12.45
C ILE A 63 -3.39 -1.03 -12.40
N SER A 64 -4.02 -0.83 -13.56
CA SER A 64 -5.44 -0.49 -13.66
C SER A 64 -6.11 -1.20 -14.83
N TRP A 65 -7.38 -1.54 -14.69
CA TRP A 65 -8.15 -2.21 -15.75
C TRP A 65 -9.64 -1.91 -15.61
N THR A 66 -10.39 -2.18 -16.66
CA THR A 66 -11.84 -2.12 -16.63
C THR A 66 -12.40 -3.54 -16.61
N ASP A 67 -13.27 -3.85 -15.66
CA ASP A 67 -13.92 -5.16 -15.59
C ASP A 67 -15.10 -5.29 -16.56
N SER A 68 -15.74 -6.47 -16.59
CA SER A 68 -16.91 -6.75 -17.44
C SER A 68 -18.09 -5.82 -17.15
N ASP A 69 -18.18 -5.29 -15.92
CA ASP A 69 -19.23 -4.38 -15.47
C ASP A 69 -18.88 -2.90 -15.75
N GLN A 70 -17.84 -2.65 -16.57
CA GLN A 70 -17.35 -1.31 -16.92
C GLN A 70 -16.84 -0.51 -15.71
N ARG A 71 -16.37 -1.19 -14.65
CA ARG A 71 -15.79 -0.53 -13.47
C ARG A 71 -14.29 -0.42 -13.64
N LEU A 72 -13.77 0.77 -13.38
CA LEU A 72 -12.35 0.99 -13.25
C LEU A 72 -11.85 0.39 -11.94
N ASN A 73 -10.88 -0.50 -12.05
CA ASN A 73 -10.15 -1.09 -10.93
C ASN A 73 -8.69 -0.67 -10.99
N TYR A 74 -8.03 -0.57 -9.84
CA TYR A 74 -6.58 -0.44 -9.77
C TYR A 74 -5.99 -1.06 -8.51
N VAL A 75 -4.71 -1.43 -8.62
CA VAL A 75 -3.86 -1.88 -7.52
C VAL A 75 -2.56 -1.09 -7.54
N TYR A 76 -2.04 -0.75 -6.36
CA TYR A 76 -0.75 -0.08 -6.21
C TYR A 76 -0.02 -0.60 -4.98
N VAL A 77 1.30 -0.51 -5.00
CA VAL A 77 2.17 -0.88 -3.87
C VAL A 77 2.96 0.33 -3.42
N TYR A 78 3.06 0.56 -2.12
CA TYR A 78 3.86 1.64 -1.55
C TYR A 78 4.50 1.23 -0.23
N ALA A 79 5.53 1.96 0.19
CA ALA A 79 6.12 1.77 1.51
C ALA A 79 5.17 2.34 2.57
N HIS A 80 4.75 1.51 3.51
CA HIS A 80 4.11 1.98 4.73
C HIS A 80 5.14 2.54 5.72
N VAL A 81 6.28 1.85 5.81
CA VAL A 81 7.44 2.16 6.62
C VAL A 81 8.67 1.76 5.79
N ALA A 82 9.73 2.57 5.80
CA ALA A 82 10.96 2.25 5.09
C ALA A 82 12.19 2.90 5.75
N PRO A 83 13.38 2.28 5.62
CA PRO A 83 14.66 2.90 5.97
C PRO A 83 14.80 4.31 5.39
N ASP A 84 15.16 5.26 6.21
CA ASP A 84 15.46 6.63 5.80
C ASP A 84 16.80 7.12 6.36
N THR A 85 17.25 8.30 5.96
CA THR A 85 18.54 8.86 6.39
C THR A 85 18.60 9.16 7.89
N LEU A 86 17.46 9.30 8.57
CA LEU A 86 17.37 9.56 10.01
C LEU A 86 17.34 8.27 10.81
N ILE A 87 16.67 7.24 10.29
CA ILE A 87 16.54 5.91 10.90
C ILE A 87 16.82 4.85 9.83
N PRO A 88 18.10 4.55 9.53
CA PRO A 88 18.47 3.58 8.50
C PRO A 88 18.07 2.14 8.85
N ASP A 89 18.00 1.81 10.15
CA ASP A 89 17.64 0.48 10.63
C ASP A 89 16.13 0.24 10.71
N ARG A 90 15.33 1.23 10.33
CA ARG A 90 13.88 1.08 10.27
C ARG A 90 13.55 0.01 9.21
N PRO A 91 12.76 -1.01 9.53
CA PRO A 91 12.44 -2.05 8.57
C PRO A 91 11.57 -1.52 7.44
N LEU A 92 11.65 -2.24 6.32
CA LEU A 92 10.81 -2.02 5.16
C LEU A 92 9.50 -2.80 5.30
N ILE A 93 8.38 -2.08 5.40
CA ILE A 93 7.02 -2.64 5.44
C ILE A 93 6.24 -2.05 4.27
N LEU A 94 5.61 -2.91 3.48
CA LEU A 94 4.87 -2.52 2.29
C LEU A 94 3.37 -2.48 2.56
N ARG A 95 2.66 -1.75 1.70
CA ARG A 95 1.20 -1.73 1.64
C ARG A 95 0.73 -1.83 0.20
N VAL A 96 -0.18 -2.79 -0.02
CA VAL A 96 -0.89 -2.99 -1.28
C VAL A 96 -2.26 -2.35 -1.12
N GLY A 97 -2.57 -1.37 -1.96
CA GLY A 97 -3.88 -0.73 -2.02
C GLY A 97 -4.67 -1.22 -3.23
N VAL A 98 -5.90 -1.66 -3.00
CA VAL A 98 -6.86 -2.03 -4.06
C VAL A 98 -7.99 -1.02 -4.05
N ASN A 99 -8.19 -0.32 -5.17
CA ASN A 99 -9.29 0.62 -5.40
C ASN A 99 -9.45 1.75 -4.37
N LYS A 100 -8.54 1.86 -3.41
CA LYS A 100 -8.57 2.87 -2.35
C LYS A 100 -8.33 4.24 -2.96
N GLY A 101 -9.29 5.15 -2.76
CA GLY A 101 -9.30 6.49 -3.36
C GLY A 101 -10.20 6.67 -4.58
N LEU A 102 -10.79 5.60 -5.15
CA LEU A 102 -11.70 5.70 -6.31
C LEU A 102 -12.96 6.53 -6.03
N GLY A 103 -13.36 6.68 -4.77
CA GLY A 103 -14.49 7.53 -4.38
C GLY A 103 -14.20 9.04 -4.37
N LEU A 104 -12.96 9.47 -4.63
CA LEU A 104 -12.51 10.87 -4.53
C LEU A 104 -12.04 11.47 -5.86
N GLU A 105 -12.00 10.69 -6.93
CA GLU A 105 -11.71 11.22 -8.27
C GLU A 105 -12.90 12.08 -8.72
N PRO A 106 -12.69 13.34 -9.15
CA PRO A 106 -13.78 14.19 -9.61
C PRO A 106 -14.49 13.48 -10.77
N ALA A 107 -15.81 13.32 -10.61
CA ALA A 107 -16.77 12.67 -11.51
C ALA A 107 -16.83 13.23 -12.96
N LYS A 108 -15.82 14.01 -13.39
CA LYS A 108 -15.75 14.65 -14.71
C LYS A 108 -15.21 13.74 -15.82
N ARG A 109 -14.59 12.59 -15.53
CA ARG A 109 -14.12 11.65 -16.57
C ARG A 109 -14.93 10.36 -16.72
N VAL A 110 -15.75 9.99 -15.74
CA VAL A 110 -16.61 8.79 -15.81
C VAL A 110 -18.03 9.24 -16.15
N GLN A 111 -18.24 9.76 -17.37
CA GLN A 111 -19.58 10.05 -17.84
C GLN A 111 -20.36 8.74 -18.08
N LYS A 112 -21.57 8.71 -17.53
CA LYS A 112 -22.75 7.96 -17.98
C LYS A 112 -22.58 6.43 -18.06
N LYS A 113 -22.79 5.74 -16.93
CA LYS A 113 -23.59 4.49 -16.81
C LYS A 113 -23.40 3.71 -15.50
N GLN A 114 -22.97 4.31 -14.39
CA GLN A 114 -23.03 3.62 -13.09
C GLN A 114 -24.49 3.55 -12.58
N LYS A 115 -25.30 2.70 -13.22
CA LYS A 115 -26.41 2.03 -12.56
C LYS A 115 -25.83 0.93 -11.66
N THR A 116 -26.48 0.74 -10.52
CA THR A 116 -26.39 -0.38 -9.56
C THR A 116 -25.16 -0.43 -8.63
N SER A 117 -25.34 0.07 -7.40
CA SER A 117 -25.37 -0.67 -6.11
C SER A 117 -24.54 -1.94 -5.87
N GLN A 118 -23.56 -2.30 -6.69
CA GLN A 118 -22.63 -3.39 -6.39
C GLN A 118 -21.37 -2.82 -5.71
N LYS A 119 -21.03 -3.41 -4.55
CA LYS A 119 -19.92 -3.00 -3.70
C LYS A 119 -18.60 -3.08 -4.50
N LEU A 120 -17.97 -1.95 -4.75
CA LEU A 120 -16.60 -1.89 -5.26
C LEU A 120 -15.68 -2.45 -4.15
N LEU A 121 -14.94 -3.51 -4.45
CA LEU A 121 -13.94 -4.06 -3.52
C LEU A 121 -12.88 -2.98 -3.28
N GLN A 122 -12.73 -2.52 -2.05
CA GLN A 122 -11.72 -1.55 -1.63
C GLN A 122 -11.06 -2.05 -0.36
N PHE A 123 -9.73 -2.15 -0.35
CA PHE A 123 -8.98 -2.50 0.86
C PHE A 123 -7.50 -2.12 0.74
N GLU A 124 -6.82 -2.21 1.87
CA GLU A 124 -5.36 -2.25 1.94
C GLU A 124 -4.89 -3.50 2.65
N LEU A 125 -3.75 -4.02 2.23
CA LEU A 125 -3.01 -5.09 2.91
C LEU A 125 -1.61 -4.59 3.22
N THR A 126 -1.21 -4.70 4.48
CA THR A 126 0.11 -4.36 5.00
C THR A 126 0.87 -5.65 5.26
N LEU A 127 2.09 -5.75 4.72
CA LEU A 127 2.88 -6.97 4.71
C LEU A 127 4.37 -6.68 4.57
N LEU A 128 5.21 -7.69 4.79
CA LEU A 128 6.64 -7.59 4.55
C LEU A 128 6.99 -7.83 3.07
N PRO A 129 8.14 -7.30 2.58
CA PRO A 129 8.62 -7.52 1.22
C PRO A 129 8.65 -8.98 0.75
N ASP A 130 9.04 -9.90 1.62
CA ASP A 130 9.14 -11.33 1.35
C ASP A 130 7.77 -12.04 1.26
N GLU A 131 6.72 -11.46 1.86
CA GLU A 131 5.37 -12.03 1.85
C GLU A 131 4.57 -11.67 0.58
N ILE A 132 4.97 -10.64 -0.16
CA ILE A 132 4.10 -10.04 -1.20
C ILE A 132 3.72 -10.98 -2.32
N PHE A 133 4.65 -11.83 -2.74
CA PHE A 133 4.45 -12.74 -3.86
C PHE A 133 3.58 -13.93 -3.49
N ASP A 134 3.63 -14.38 -2.24
CA ASP A 134 2.75 -15.45 -1.73
C ASP A 134 1.27 -15.01 -1.78
N PHE A 135 1.01 -13.71 -1.63
CA PHE A 135 -0.33 -13.14 -1.67
C PHE A 135 -0.89 -12.93 -3.08
N VAL A 136 -0.07 -13.04 -4.14
CA VAL A 136 -0.50 -12.79 -5.51
C VAL A 136 -1.67 -13.71 -5.95
N PRO A 137 -1.60 -15.05 -5.77
CA PRO A 137 -2.72 -15.93 -6.14
C PRO A 137 -4.02 -15.59 -5.43
N TRP A 138 -3.93 -15.25 -4.14
CA TRP A 138 -5.08 -14.84 -3.34
C TRP A 138 -5.69 -13.53 -3.86
N LEU A 139 -4.85 -12.51 -4.09
CA LEU A 139 -5.28 -11.22 -4.66
C LEU A 139 -5.95 -11.40 -6.02
N ILE A 140 -5.40 -12.23 -6.91
CA ILE A 140 -6.01 -12.53 -8.21
C ILE A 140 -7.40 -13.15 -8.02
N SER A 141 -7.53 -14.16 -7.15
CA SER A 141 -8.83 -14.79 -6.89
C SER A 141 -9.84 -13.79 -6.35
N LEU A 142 -9.41 -12.92 -5.44
CA LEU A 142 -10.26 -11.93 -4.80
C LEU A 142 -10.73 -10.90 -5.84
N LEU A 143 -9.81 -10.36 -6.66
CA LEU A 143 -10.13 -9.39 -7.70
C LEU A 143 -11.06 -9.97 -8.78
N ARG A 144 -10.96 -11.27 -9.08
CA ARG A 144 -11.77 -11.93 -10.11
C ARG A 144 -13.15 -12.36 -9.63
N PHE A 145 -13.24 -12.84 -8.39
CA PHE A 145 -14.42 -13.56 -7.93
C PHE A 145 -15.21 -12.84 -6.84
N TYR A 146 -14.67 -11.82 -6.17
CA TYR A 146 -15.34 -11.19 -5.02
C TYR A 146 -16.76 -10.69 -5.31
N ALA A 147 -17.00 -10.06 -6.47
CA ALA A 147 -18.33 -9.54 -6.80
C ALA A 147 -19.25 -10.59 -7.45
N ALA A 148 -18.68 -11.54 -8.19
CA ALA A 148 -19.42 -12.48 -9.03
C ALA A 148 -19.71 -13.81 -8.33
N ASP A 149 -18.74 -14.34 -7.57
CA ASP A 149 -18.80 -15.66 -6.95
C ASP A 149 -17.82 -15.75 -5.75
N PRO A 150 -18.16 -15.16 -4.58
CA PRO A 150 -17.28 -15.15 -3.41
C PRO A 150 -16.78 -16.53 -2.98
N ALA A 151 -17.51 -17.61 -3.30
CA ALA A 151 -17.13 -18.98 -2.95
C ALA A 151 -15.89 -19.48 -3.71
N LYS A 152 -15.50 -18.82 -4.81
CA LYS A 152 -14.28 -19.13 -5.58
C LYS A 152 -13.04 -18.36 -5.10
N VAL A 153 -13.20 -17.44 -4.15
CA VAL A 153 -12.06 -16.73 -3.54
C VAL A 153 -11.30 -17.73 -2.68
N ILE A 154 -10.02 -17.94 -2.99
CA ILE A 154 -9.16 -18.82 -2.19
C ILE A 154 -8.85 -18.16 -0.84
N SER A 155 -8.39 -18.93 0.14
CA SER A 155 -7.93 -18.36 1.41
C SER A 155 -6.60 -17.60 1.24
N PRO A 156 -6.35 -16.54 2.03
CA PRO A 156 -5.06 -15.88 2.04
C PRO A 156 -3.96 -16.81 2.57
N PRO A 157 -2.67 -16.59 2.21
CA PRO A 157 -1.55 -17.40 2.66
C PRO A 157 -1.38 -17.49 4.17
N CYS A 158 -1.86 -16.48 4.90
CA CYS A 158 -1.93 -16.49 6.35
C CYS A 158 -3.21 -15.83 6.84
N THR A 159 -3.60 -16.14 8.08
CA THR A 159 -4.68 -15.44 8.77
C THR A 159 -4.35 -13.96 8.87
N LEU A 160 -5.13 -13.13 8.19
CA LEU A 160 -5.09 -11.68 8.33
C LEU A 160 -5.75 -11.33 9.67
N ASN A 161 -5.17 -10.36 10.40
CA ASN A 161 -5.75 -9.99 11.71
C ASN A 161 -7.22 -9.57 11.56
N PRO A 162 -8.14 -10.13 12.38
CA PRO A 162 -9.59 -10.11 12.16
C PRO A 162 -10.32 -8.87 12.70
N ASP A 163 -9.68 -7.71 12.80
CA ASP A 163 -10.37 -6.45 13.10
C ASP A 163 -11.17 -6.03 11.84
N THR A 164 -12.33 -6.70 11.79
CA THR A 164 -13.48 -6.80 10.90
C THR A 164 -13.28 -6.72 9.38
N LEU A 165 -13.88 -7.69 8.69
CA LEU A 165 -14.08 -7.66 7.23
C LEU A 165 -14.86 -6.41 6.75
N ASP A 166 -15.57 -5.74 7.66
CA ASP A 166 -16.21 -4.43 7.45
C ASP A 166 -15.26 -3.23 7.71
N GLU A 167 -14.26 -3.35 8.58
CA GLU A 167 -13.15 -2.38 8.78
C GLU A 167 -11.98 -2.56 7.79
N LEU A 168 -11.94 -3.65 7.04
CA LEU A 168 -11.01 -3.91 5.94
C LEU A 168 -11.01 -2.78 4.89
N ILE A 169 -12.14 -2.07 4.79
CA ILE A 169 -12.36 -0.88 3.95
C ILE A 169 -11.75 0.40 4.57
N LEU A 170 -11.56 0.45 5.90
CA LEU A 170 -11.24 1.68 6.66
C LEU A 170 -9.81 1.72 7.24
N GLN A 171 -9.25 0.60 7.74
CA GLN A 171 -7.95 0.62 8.45
C GLN A 171 -6.83 -0.23 7.82
N GLY A 172 -7.17 -1.10 6.86
CA GLY A 172 -6.22 -1.98 6.17
C GLY A 172 -5.82 -3.22 7.00
N ALA A 173 -5.74 -4.37 6.33
CA ALA A 173 -5.33 -5.64 6.91
C ALA A 173 -3.82 -5.70 7.14
N TRP A 174 -3.38 -6.53 8.09
CA TRP A 174 -1.96 -6.78 8.37
C TRP A 174 -1.66 -8.27 8.41
N THR A 175 -0.54 -8.69 7.80
CA THR A 175 0.04 -10.00 8.09
C THR A 175 0.54 -10.03 9.55
N PRO A 176 0.52 -11.20 10.21
CA PRO A 176 1.06 -11.32 11.57
C PRO A 176 2.52 -10.87 11.67
N LYS A 177 3.37 -11.25 10.69
CA LYS A 177 4.79 -10.89 10.67
C LYS A 177 5.00 -9.38 10.54
N ALA A 178 4.28 -8.72 9.62
CA ALA A 178 4.40 -7.27 9.47
C ALA A 178 3.94 -6.53 10.73
N LYS A 179 2.85 -6.97 11.37
CA LYS A 179 2.36 -6.38 12.63
C LYS A 179 3.39 -6.53 13.76
N GLN A 180 3.98 -7.71 13.89
CA GLN A 180 5.04 -7.96 14.88
C GLN A 180 6.27 -7.11 14.61
N CYS A 181 6.75 -7.05 13.37
CA CYS A 181 7.89 -6.24 12.95
C CYS A 181 7.66 -4.74 13.22
N PHE A 182 6.44 -4.26 12.99
CA PHE A 182 6.08 -2.87 13.31
C PHE A 182 6.07 -2.61 14.83
N ALA A 183 5.48 -3.50 15.62
CA ALA A 183 5.43 -3.35 17.07
C ALA A 183 6.82 -3.36 17.73
N GLN A 184 7.75 -4.18 17.22
CA GLN A 184 9.13 -4.27 17.72
C GLN A 184 9.94 -2.98 17.55
N GLN A 185 9.59 -2.13 16.58
CA GLN A 185 10.20 -0.80 16.45
C GLN A 185 9.72 0.17 17.53
N ALA A 186 8.43 0.10 17.88
CA ALA A 186 7.85 1.00 18.87
C ALA A 186 8.37 0.74 20.29
N THR A 187 8.93 -0.45 20.53
CA THR A 187 9.49 -0.87 21.82
C THR A 187 11.02 -0.84 21.88
N ALA A 188 11.71 -0.50 20.78
CA ALA A 188 13.15 -0.32 20.81
C ALA A 188 13.48 0.93 21.65
N PRO A 189 14.36 0.84 22.67
CA PRO A 189 14.75 2.02 23.43
C PRO A 189 15.48 2.97 22.49
N THR A 190 14.96 4.18 22.34
CA THR A 190 15.68 5.29 21.73
C THR A 190 16.90 5.59 22.60
N VAL A 191 18.05 4.98 22.29
CA VAL A 191 19.33 5.34 22.91
C VAL A 191 19.77 6.66 22.29
N ASN A 192 19.08 7.75 22.63
CA ASN A 192 19.61 9.10 22.53
C ASN A 192 20.34 9.40 23.84
N THR A 193 21.48 8.75 24.06
CA THR A 193 22.48 9.30 24.96
C THR A 193 23.21 10.38 24.15
N ILE A 194 22.67 11.60 24.18
CA ILE A 194 23.48 12.77 23.87
C ILE A 194 24.52 12.85 24.99
N HIS A 195 25.72 12.35 24.74
CA HIS A 195 26.87 12.68 25.56
C HIS A 195 27.17 14.16 25.32
N PHE A 196 26.70 15.02 26.22
CA PHE A 196 27.30 16.33 26.40
C PHE A 196 28.71 16.09 26.94
N PHE A 197 29.69 16.05 26.04
CA PHE A 197 31.03 16.50 26.40
C PHE A 197 30.94 18.02 26.43
N ASP A 198 30.88 18.60 27.62
CA ASP A 198 31.39 19.94 27.82
C ASP A 198 32.64 19.79 28.66
N GLU A 199 33.78 19.96 27.98
CA GLU A 199 35.11 19.97 28.55
C GLU A 199 35.26 21.15 29.51
N ASP A 200 36.04 20.90 30.54
CA ASP A 200 36.71 21.87 31.41
C ASP A 200 36.96 23.26 30.77
N ILE A 201 36.36 24.30 31.35
CA ILE A 201 37.01 25.62 31.41
C ILE A 201 37.13 26.03 32.87
N ARG A 202 38.22 25.55 33.48
CA ARG A 202 38.92 26.30 34.54
C ARG A 202 39.88 27.28 33.87
N SER A 203 39.70 28.56 34.11
CA SER A 203 40.75 29.56 34.41
C SER A 203 40.09 30.89 34.74
#